data_AF-A0A920UAL3-F1
#
_entry.id   AF-A0A920UAL3-F1
#
_cell.length_a   1.000
_cell.length_b   1.000
_cell.length_c   1.000
_cell.angle_alpha   90.00
_cell.angle_beta   90.00
_cell.angle_gamma   90.00
#
_symmetry.space_group_name_H-M   'P 1'
#
loop_
_entity.id
_entity.type
_entity.pdbx_description
1 polymer ?
#
loop_
_entity_poly.entity_id
_entity_poly.type
_entity_poly.pdbx_seq_one_letter_code
_entity_poly.pdbx_strand_id
1 'polypeptide(L)'
;MLAYNCSPSFNWKSTLDDETIAKFQRELGKMGYKFQFITLAGWHALNASAFELAKGYTDSDMTAYVALQQAEFGMEGDGYTATRHQREVGAGYFDDVATVISGGTASTLALGGSTEEEQF
;
A
#
# COMPACT_ATOMS: atom_id res chain seq x y z
N MET A 1 13.96 -6.37 -27.47
CA MET A 1 13.58 -5.71 -26.21
C MET A 1 14.23 -6.48 -25.07
N LEU A 2 14.90 -5.82 -24.12
CA LEU A 2 15.58 -6.48 -22.99
C LEU A 2 14.84 -6.24 -21.67
N ALA A 3 15.10 -7.10 -20.69
CA ALA A 3 14.61 -6.97 -19.32
C ALA A 3 15.75 -7.01 -18.30
N TYR A 4 15.60 -6.31 -17.16
CA TYR A 4 16.62 -6.27 -16.10
C TYR A 4 15.98 -6.42 -14.72
N ASN A 5 16.53 -7.32 -13.90
CA ASN A 5 16.15 -7.47 -12.50
C ASN A 5 16.99 -6.54 -11.62
N CYS A 6 16.37 -5.50 -11.06
CA CYS A 6 16.93 -4.66 -10.01
C CYS A 6 16.85 -5.40 -8.66
N SER A 7 17.64 -6.47 -8.51
CA SER A 7 17.48 -7.46 -7.45
C SER A 7 17.74 -6.89 -6.04
N PRO A 8 16.87 -7.14 -5.05
CA PRO A 8 17.14 -6.90 -3.64
C PRO A 8 18.26 -7.78 -3.05
N SER A 9 18.64 -8.86 -3.74
CA SER A 9 19.79 -9.68 -3.32
C SER A 9 21.13 -8.95 -3.48
N PHE A 10 21.16 -7.83 -4.20
CA PHE A 10 22.31 -6.96 -4.22
C PHE A 10 22.33 -6.06 -3.00
N ASN A 11 23.48 -5.98 -2.33
CA ASN A 11 23.73 -4.87 -1.42
C ASN A 11 24.09 -3.64 -2.28
N TRP A 12 23.07 -2.85 -2.60
CA TRP A 12 23.18 -1.72 -3.53
C TRP A 12 24.23 -0.70 -3.08
N LYS A 13 24.22 -0.32 -1.80
CA LYS A 13 25.14 0.67 -1.23
C LYS A 13 26.57 0.16 -1.04
N SER A 14 26.78 -1.17 -0.97
CA SER A 14 28.16 -1.70 -0.96
C SER A 14 28.82 -1.67 -2.34
N THR A 15 28.02 -1.47 -3.40
CA THR A 15 28.47 -1.64 -4.78
C THR A 15 28.41 -0.34 -5.57
N LEU A 16 27.42 0.52 -5.29
CA LEU A 16 27.13 1.72 -6.05
C LEU A 16 26.96 2.93 -5.12
N ASP A 17 27.41 4.10 -5.60
CA ASP A 17 27.14 5.39 -4.97
C ASP A 17 25.71 5.89 -5.27
N ASP A 18 25.31 6.93 -4.55
CA ASP A 18 23.95 7.48 -4.56
C ASP A 18 23.59 8.07 -5.92
N GLU A 19 24.54 8.74 -6.58
CA GLU A 19 24.35 9.30 -7.91
C GLU A 19 24.10 8.20 -8.96
N THR A 20 24.80 7.07 -8.83
CA THR A 20 24.66 5.91 -9.71
C THR A 20 23.35 5.18 -9.47
N ILE A 21 22.97 4.97 -8.20
CA ILE A 21 21.66 4.38 -7.85
C ILE A 21 20.52 5.25 -8.42
N ALA A 22 20.57 6.57 -8.23
CA ALA A 22 19.52 7.49 -8.67
C ALA A 22 19.30 7.50 -10.19
N LYS A 23 20.34 7.22 -10.99
CA LYS A 23 20.23 7.16 -12.46
C LYS A 23 20.13 5.74 -13.04
N PHE A 24 20.25 4.70 -12.21
CA PHE A 24 20.46 3.31 -12.65
C PHE A 24 19.43 2.85 -13.70
N GLN A 25 18.14 2.93 -13.37
CA GLN A 25 17.08 2.47 -14.27
C GLN A 25 16.97 3.30 -15.55
N ARG A 26 17.25 4.62 -15.46
CA ARG A 26 17.24 5.53 -16.62
C ARG A 26 18.35 5.16 -17.60
N GLU A 27 19.55 4.87 -17.12
CA GLU A 27 20.66 4.45 -17.98
C GLU A 27 20.40 3.06 -18.60
N LEU A 28 19.86 2.10 -17.84
CA LEU A 28 19.41 0.81 -18.39
C LEU A 28 18.35 0.99 -19.50
N GLY A 29 17.43 1.95 -19.32
CA GLY A 29 16.41 2.29 -20.31
C GLY A 29 16.99 2.78 -21.64
N LYS A 30 18.10 3.53 -21.61
CA LYS A 30 18.86 3.97 -22.80
C LYS A 30 19.57 2.81 -23.50
N MET A 31 20.00 1.78 -22.75
CA MET A 31 20.65 0.57 -23.28
C MET A 31 19.66 -0.45 -23.89
N GLY A 32 18.35 -0.22 -23.77
CA GLY A 32 17.32 -1.08 -24.36
C GLY A 32 16.63 -2.04 -23.38
N TYR A 33 16.89 -1.92 -22.07
CA TYR A 33 16.15 -2.61 -21.01
C TYR A 33 14.81 -1.92 -20.76
N LYS A 34 13.78 -2.37 -21.48
CA LYS A 34 12.44 -1.73 -21.46
C LYS A 34 11.51 -2.30 -20.39
N PHE A 35 11.83 -3.47 -19.85
CA PHE A 35 11.14 -4.02 -18.69
C PHE A 35 12.13 -4.12 -17.51
N GLN A 36 11.87 -3.38 -16.44
CA GLN A 36 12.73 -3.35 -15.27
C GLN A 36 11.85 -3.55 -14.03
N PHE A 37 12.31 -4.39 -13.10
CA PHE A 37 11.50 -4.78 -11.96
C PHE A 37 12.40 -5.13 -10.76
N ILE A 38 11.83 -5.04 -9.57
CA ILE A 38 12.46 -5.44 -8.31
C ILE A 38 11.74 -6.70 -7.83
N THR A 39 12.39 -7.86 -7.91
CA THR A 39 11.74 -9.16 -7.66
C THR A 39 11.11 -9.31 -6.27
N LEU A 40 11.80 -8.84 -5.22
CA LEU A 40 11.40 -9.05 -3.82
C LEU A 40 10.92 -7.77 -3.12
N ALA A 41 10.48 -6.76 -3.87
CA ALA A 41 10.02 -5.48 -3.29
C ALA A 41 8.89 -5.70 -2.26
N GLY A 42 7.86 -6.47 -2.63
CA GLY A 42 6.74 -6.78 -1.74
C GLY A 42 7.15 -7.56 -0.49
N TRP A 43 8.08 -8.51 -0.63
CA TRP A 43 8.59 -9.29 0.51
C TRP A 43 9.28 -8.39 1.54
N HIS A 44 10.18 -7.51 1.09
CA HIS A 44 10.87 -6.58 1.99
C HIS A 44 9.93 -5.54 2.60
N ALA A 45 9.04 -4.94 1.81
CA ALA A 45 8.09 -3.93 2.29
C ALA A 45 7.16 -4.49 3.37
N LEU A 46 6.56 -5.67 3.13
CA LEU A 46 5.62 -6.30 4.05
C LEU A 46 6.29 -6.73 5.36
N ASN A 47 7.45 -7.37 5.30
CA ASN A 47 8.13 -7.84 6.50
C ASN A 47 8.69 -6.68 7.33
N ALA A 48 9.25 -5.64 6.69
CA ALA A 48 9.78 -4.48 7.39
C ALA A 48 8.67 -3.71 8.12
N SER A 49 7.57 -3.39 7.43
CA SER A 49 6.46 -2.64 8.03
C SER A 49 5.79 -3.40 9.18
N ALA A 50 5.57 -4.71 9.02
CA ALA A 50 5.00 -5.55 10.06
C ALA A 50 5.92 -5.67 11.29
N PHE A 51 7.24 -5.80 11.07
CA PHE A 51 8.22 -5.87 12.15
C PHE A 51 8.32 -4.55 12.93
N GLU A 52 8.37 -3.41 12.23
CA GLU A 52 8.38 -2.08 12.84
C GLU A 52 7.13 -1.82 13.66
N LEU A 53 5.94 -2.18 13.14
CA LEU A 53 4.69 -2.07 13.88
C LEU A 53 4.69 -2.96 15.12
N ALA A 54 5.06 -4.24 15.01
CA ALA A 54 5.08 -5.18 16.13
C ALA A 54 6.05 -4.75 17.24
N LYS A 55 7.22 -4.23 16.85
CA LYS A 55 8.20 -3.68 17.78
C LYS A 55 7.64 -2.45 18.50
N GLY A 56 7.12 -1.47 17.75
CA GLY A 56 6.55 -0.25 18.34
C GLY A 56 5.35 -0.55 19.24
N TYR A 57 4.53 -1.53 18.86
CA TYR A 57 3.37 -1.96 19.66
C TYR A 57 3.80 -2.62 20.97
N THR A 58 4.89 -3.40 20.96
CA THR A 58 5.48 -3.96 22.20
C THR A 58 5.94 -2.85 23.16
N ASP A 59 6.43 -1.74 22.61
CA ASP A 59 6.99 -0.64 23.40
C ASP A 59 5.93 0.38 23.88
N SER A 60 4.83 0.56 23.13
CA SER A 60 3.91 1.69 23.32
C SER A 60 2.42 1.41 23.00
N ASP A 61 2.07 0.14 22.81
CA ASP A 61 0.72 -0.34 22.50
C ASP A 61 0.04 0.49 21.39
N MET A 62 -1.17 0.97 21.65
CA MET A 62 -2.00 1.72 20.70
C MET A 62 -1.33 2.98 20.16
N THR A 63 -0.34 3.56 20.85
CA THR A 63 0.39 4.73 20.36
C THR A 63 1.10 4.43 19.04
N ALA A 64 1.70 3.23 18.91
CA ALA A 64 2.35 2.81 17.68
C ALA A 64 1.35 2.60 16.54
N TYR A 65 0.18 2.03 16.84
CA TYR A 65 -0.87 1.84 15.83
C TYR A 65 -1.47 3.17 15.37
N VAL A 66 -1.72 4.12 16.30
CA VAL A 66 -2.21 5.46 15.95
C VAL A 66 -1.20 6.21 15.10
N ALA A 67 0.11 6.05 15.34
CA ALA A 67 1.13 6.65 14.49
C ALA A 67 1.05 6.14 13.03
N LEU A 68 0.81 4.84 12.83
CA LEU A 68 0.55 4.26 11.51
C LEU A 68 -0.72 4.87 10.89
N GLN A 69 -1.82 4.91 11.63
CA GLN A 69 -3.08 5.48 11.15
C GLN A 69 -2.96 6.97 10.76
N GLN A 70 -2.23 7.77 11.54
CA GLN A 70 -1.98 9.17 11.21
C GLN A 70 -1.09 9.32 9.96
N ALA A 71 -0.15 8.39 9.74
CA ALA A 71 0.61 8.35 8.50
C ALA A 71 -0.29 8.03 7.30
N GLU A 72 -1.26 7.11 7.43
CA GLU A 72 -2.28 6.83 6.41
C GLU A 72 -3.10 8.07 6.05
N PHE A 73 -3.65 8.79 7.04
CA PHE A 73 -4.34 10.06 6.80
C PHE A 73 -3.44 11.09 6.11
N GLY A 74 -2.15 11.15 6.48
CA GLY A 74 -1.19 12.05 5.85
C GLY A 74 -0.91 11.75 4.37
N MET A 75 -1.14 10.50 3.92
CA MET A 75 -0.94 10.07 2.53
C MET A 75 -2.17 10.29 1.63
N GLU A 76 -3.33 10.65 2.19
CA GLU A 76 -4.57 10.82 1.41
C GLU A 76 -4.45 11.96 0.38
N GLY A 77 -3.69 13.02 0.69
CA GLY A 77 -3.42 14.12 -0.24
C GLY A 77 -2.66 13.70 -1.50
N ASP A 78 -1.93 12.58 -1.43
CA ASP A 78 -1.18 11.99 -2.54
C ASP A 78 -1.97 10.88 -3.26
N GLY A 79 -3.21 10.62 -2.84
CA GLY A 79 -4.12 9.65 -3.47
C GLY A 79 -4.21 8.29 -2.77
N TYR A 80 -3.70 8.14 -1.55
CA TYR A 80 -3.96 6.94 -0.73
C TYR A 80 -5.43 6.90 -0.29
N THR A 81 -6.08 5.73 -0.35
CA THR A 81 -7.51 5.58 -0.03
C THR A 81 -7.81 4.51 1.00
N ALA A 82 -6.82 3.69 1.37
CA ALA A 82 -7.02 2.49 2.18
C ALA A 82 -7.33 2.78 3.66
N THR A 83 -7.22 4.02 4.13
CA THR A 83 -7.69 4.44 5.46
C THR A 83 -9.17 4.07 5.65
N ARG A 84 -9.98 4.25 4.59
CA ARG A 84 -11.37 3.79 4.47
C ARG A 84 -11.42 2.36 3.94
N HIS A 85 -10.99 1.43 4.78
CA HIS A 85 -10.78 0.04 4.42
C HIS A 85 -12.07 -0.72 4.04
N GLN A 86 -13.25 -0.35 4.56
CA GLN A 86 -14.53 -0.96 4.15
C GLN A 86 -14.84 -0.64 2.69
N ARG A 87 -14.71 0.63 2.30
CA ARG A 87 -14.80 1.05 0.90
C ARG A 87 -13.74 0.36 0.04
N GLU A 88 -12.49 0.30 0.50
CA GLU A 88 -11.37 -0.23 -0.28
C GLU A 88 -11.56 -1.71 -0.67
N VAL A 89 -12.15 -2.52 0.23
CA VAL A 89 -12.47 -3.93 -0.05
C VAL A 89 -13.82 -4.13 -0.75
N GLY A 90 -14.49 -3.05 -1.11
CA GLY A 90 -15.69 -3.08 -1.95
C GLY A 90 -17.02 -3.21 -1.21
N ALA A 91 -17.10 -2.84 0.08
CA ALA A 91 -18.38 -2.89 0.81
C ALA A 91 -19.50 -2.14 0.07
N GLY A 92 -19.21 -0.93 -0.43
CA GLY A 92 -20.18 -0.14 -1.21
C GLY A 92 -20.58 -0.79 -2.54
N TYR A 93 -19.64 -1.48 -3.20
CA TYR A 93 -19.96 -2.24 -4.41
C TYR A 93 -20.95 -3.36 -4.13
N PHE A 94 -20.78 -4.08 -3.01
CA PHE A 94 -21.71 -5.14 -2.63
C PHE A 94 -23.05 -4.61 -2.11
N ASP A 95 -23.07 -3.42 -1.51
CA ASP A 95 -24.32 -2.72 -1.17
C ASP A 95 -25.11 -2.32 -2.42
N ASP A 96 -24.44 -1.83 -3.48
CA ASP A 96 -25.08 -1.55 -4.77
C ASP A 96 -25.69 -2.81 -5.38
N VAL A 97 -24.94 -3.93 -5.36
CA VAL A 97 -25.43 -5.23 -5.83
C VAL A 97 -26.67 -5.67 -5.04
N ALA A 98 -26.64 -5.58 -3.71
CA ALA A 98 -27.77 -5.94 -2.86
C ALA A 98 -28.99 -5.03 -3.09
N THR A 99 -28.74 -3.75 -3.32
CA THR A 99 -29.78 -2.76 -3.64
C THR A 99 -30.46 -3.09 -4.96
N VAL A 100 -29.70 -3.43 -6.01
CA VAL A 100 -30.26 -3.85 -7.30
C VAL A 100 -31.07 -5.14 -7.18
N ILE A 101 -30.54 -6.18 -6.50
CA ILE A 101 -31.21 -7.47 -6.35
C ILE A 101 -32.53 -7.33 -5.57
N SER A 102 -32.55 -6.49 -4.54
CA SER A 102 -33.74 -6.24 -3.72
C SER A 102 -34.74 -5.29 -4.34
N GLY A 103 -34.45 -4.69 -5.51
CA GLY A 103 -35.27 -3.61 -6.05
C GLY A 103 -35.33 -2.38 -5.14
N GLY A 104 -34.27 -2.13 -4.37
CA GLY A 104 -34.16 -0.99 -3.46
C GLY A 104 -34.74 -1.19 -2.06
N THR A 105 -35.13 -2.42 -1.68
CA THR A 105 -35.77 -2.68 -0.38
C THR A 105 -34.86 -3.39 0.63
N ALA A 106 -33.55 -3.47 0.38
CA ALA A 106 -32.59 -4.06 1.30
C ALA A 106 -32.55 -3.29 2.63
N SER A 107 -32.60 -4.01 3.75
CA SER A 107 -32.53 -3.45 5.10
C SER A 107 -31.25 -3.83 5.86
N THR A 108 -30.31 -4.50 5.19
CA THR A 108 -29.08 -5.06 5.76
C THR A 108 -27.85 -4.65 4.96
N LEU A 109 -27.85 -3.42 4.42
CA LEU A 109 -26.68 -2.83 3.77
C LEU A 109 -25.59 -2.59 4.81
N ALA A 110 -24.33 -2.64 4.38
CA ALA A 110 -23.17 -2.65 5.25
C ALA A 110 -22.63 -1.24 5.57
N LEU A 111 -22.67 -0.31 4.61
CA LEU A 111 -22.05 1.01 4.78
C LEU A 111 -22.90 1.98 5.58
N GLY A 112 -24.22 1.96 5.39
CA GLY A 112 -25.14 2.87 6.09
C GLY A 112 -25.14 2.60 7.59
N GLY A 113 -24.68 3.58 8.38
CA GLY A 113 -24.52 3.46 9.83
C GLY A 113 -23.23 2.73 10.26
N SER A 114 -22.25 2.59 9.36
CA SER A 114 -20.94 2.03 9.70
C SER A 114 -20.05 3.06 10.41
N THR A 115 -19.10 2.61 11.23
CA THR A 115 -18.14 3.53 11.87
C THR A 115 -17.22 4.22 10.85
N GLU A 116 -17.04 3.65 9.66
CA GLU A 116 -16.32 4.29 8.56
C GLU A 116 -17.10 5.48 7.97
N GLU A 117 -18.43 5.42 7.92
CA GLU A 117 -19.24 6.57 7.51
C GLU A 117 -19.20 7.69 8.55
N GLU A 118 -19.15 7.35 9.84
CA GLU A 118 -19.27 8.32 10.93
C GLU A 118 -17.93 8.95 11.36
N GLN A 119 -16.81 8.22 11.25
CA GLN A 119 -15.54 8.60 11.91
C GLN A 119 -14.39 8.84 10.95
N PHE A 120 -14.56 8.53 9.66
CA PHE A 120 -13.51 8.67 8.65
C PHE A 120 -13.91 9.70 7.60
#